data_AF-A0A2N6CHT9-F1
#
_entry.id   AF-A0A2N6CHT9-F1
#
_cell.length_a   1.000
_cell.length_b   1.000
_cell.length_c   1.000
_cell.angle_alpha   90.00
_cell.angle_beta   90.00
_cell.angle_gamma   90.00
#
_symmetry.space_group_name_H-M   'P 1'
#
loop_
_entity.id
_entity.type
_entity.pdbx_description
1 polymer ?
#
loop_
_entity_poly.entity_id
_entity_poly.type
_entity_poly.pdbx_seq_one_letter_code
_entity_poly.pdbx_strand_id
1 'polypeptide(L)' 'MADPTCPACSAEGIENIVSAESAERAKGGNPWFHVVYCDRCGHIYGVLAKHVFGPASGPTLVVKDRR' A
#
# COMPACT_ATOMS: atom_id res chain seq x y z
N MET A 1 11.65 -16.51 -12.70
CA MET A 1 10.95 -15.84 -11.58
C MET A 1 9.88 -16.80 -11.11
N ALA A 2 9.80 -17.07 -9.81
CA ALA A 2 8.74 -17.93 -9.29
C ALA A 2 7.46 -17.09 -9.18
N ASP A 3 6.38 -17.58 -9.76
CA ASP A 3 5.08 -16.94 -9.62
C ASP A 3 4.59 -17.07 -8.18
N PRO A 4 3.96 -16.03 -7.60
CA PRO A 4 3.47 -16.09 -6.24
C PRO A 4 2.32 -17.09 -6.15
N THR A 5 2.34 -17.92 -5.11
CA THR A 5 1.28 -18.89 -4.83
C THR A 5 0.47 -18.45 -3.62
N CYS A 6 -0.86 -18.50 -3.73
CA CYS A 6 -1.75 -18.25 -2.61
C CYS A 6 -1.69 -19.39 -1.59
N PRO A 7 -1.37 -19.13 -0.31
CA PRO A 7 -1.26 -20.20 0.69
C PRO A 7 -2.61 -20.81 1.08
N ALA A 8 -3.73 -20.15 0.77
CA ALA A 8 -5.07 -20.60 1.16
C ALA A 8 -5.77 -21.45 0.09
N CYS A 9 -5.54 -21.18 -1.20
CA CYS A 9 -6.22 -21.87 -2.29
C CYS A 9 -5.29 -22.42 -3.38
N SER A 10 -3.97 -22.26 -3.21
CA SER A 10 -2.94 -22.70 -4.15
C SER A 10 -3.05 -22.11 -5.56
N ALA A 11 -3.78 -21.01 -5.74
CA ALA A 11 -3.75 -20.26 -6.99
C ALA A 11 -2.34 -19.70 -7.20
N GLU A 12 -1.78 -19.94 -8.39
CA GLU A 12 -0.47 -19.45 -8.80
C GLU A 12 -0.65 -18.27 -9.76
N GLY A 13 0.28 -17.32 -9.73
CA GLY A 13 0.29 -16.17 -10.65
C GLY A 13 -0.02 -14.85 -9.94
N ILE A 14 0.73 -13.82 -10.32
CA ILE A 14 0.61 -12.46 -9.75
C ILE A 14 -0.76 -11.83 -10.05
N GLU A 15 -1.40 -12.23 -11.14
CA GLU A 15 -2.73 -11.79 -11.56
C GLU A 15 -3.82 -12.15 -10.53
N ASN A 16 -3.59 -13.17 -9.71
CA ASN A 16 -4.52 -13.57 -8.67
C ASN A 16 -4.34 -12.75 -7.37
N ILE A 17 -3.30 -11.91 -7.27
CA ILE A 17 -3.05 -11.02 -6.12
C ILE A 17 -3.40 -9.60 -6.52
N VAL A 18 -4.57 -9.15 -6.10
CA VAL A 18 -5.14 -7.85 -6.46
C VAL A 18 -5.13 -6.90 -5.26
N SER A 19 -5.26 -5.60 -5.53
CA SER A 19 -5.44 -4.59 -4.49
C SER A 19 -6.75 -3.83 -4.70
N ALA A 20 -7.50 -3.61 -3.61
CA ALA A 20 -8.70 -2.78 -3.62
C ALA A 20 -8.52 -1.54 -2.76
N GLU A 21 -9.02 -0.40 -3.23
CA GLU A 21 -9.04 0.86 -2.49
C GLU A 21 -10.10 0.83 -1.38
N SER A 22 -9.82 1.47 -0.24
CA SER A 22 -10.84 1.75 0.78
C SER A 22 -11.94 2.64 0.21
N ALA A 23 -13.18 2.43 0.66
CA ALA A 23 -14.29 3.31 0.31
C ALA A 23 -14.08 4.73 0.88
N GLU A 24 -13.50 4.81 2.08
CA GLU A 24 -13.14 6.03 2.76
C GLU A 24 -11.98 6.72 2.06
N ARG A 25 -12.14 8.04 1.85
CA ARG A 25 -11.16 8.89 1.17
C ARG A 25 -10.76 10.04 2.07
N ALA A 26 -9.50 10.43 1.99
CA ALA A 26 -9.00 11.65 2.60
C ALA A 26 -9.61 12.89 1.90
N LYS A 27 -9.48 14.06 2.52
CA LYS A 27 -10.00 15.33 1.98
C LYS A 27 -9.49 15.64 0.56
N GLY A 28 -8.34 15.08 0.15
CA GLY A 28 -7.77 15.20 -1.19
C GLY A 28 -8.18 14.08 -2.18
N GLY A 29 -9.20 13.28 -1.89
CA GLY A 29 -9.72 12.23 -2.79
C GLY A 29 -8.93 10.91 -2.81
N ASN A 30 -7.77 10.86 -2.16
CA ASN A 30 -6.98 9.63 -2.03
C ASN A 30 -7.66 8.63 -1.07
N PRO A 31 -7.69 7.32 -1.38
CA PRO A 31 -8.15 6.32 -0.43
C PRO A 31 -7.26 6.32 0.82
N TRP A 32 -7.82 5.98 1.97
CA TRP A 32 -7.07 5.86 3.23
C TRP A 32 -6.07 4.71 3.17
N PHE A 33 -6.49 3.56 2.65
CA PHE A 33 -5.65 2.37 2.54
C PHE A 33 -6.05 1.52 1.32
N HIS A 34 -5.18 0.59 0.98
CA HIS A 34 -5.43 -0.49 0.02
C HIS A 34 -5.37 -1.83 0.75
N VAL A 35 -6.26 -2.76 0.38
CA VAL A 35 -6.20 -4.14 0.85
C VAL A 35 -5.66 -4.99 -0.27
N VAL A 36 -4.60 -5.75 -0.01
CA VAL A 36 -4.04 -6.72 -0.95
C VAL A 36 -4.58 -8.09 -0.61
N TYR A 37 -5.24 -8.74 -1.57
CA TYR A 37 -5.91 -10.02 -1.34
C TYR A 37 -5.89 -10.90 -2.58
N CYS A 38 -6.13 -12.20 -2.39
CA CYS A 38 -6.29 -13.14 -3.48
C CYS A 38 -7.71 -13.04 -4.08
N ASP A 39 -7.82 -12.75 -5.37
CA ASP A 39 -9.13 -12.62 -6.05
C ASP A 39 -9.93 -13.94 -6.05
N ARG A 40 -9.24 -15.08 -6.00
CA ARG A 40 -9.86 -16.41 -6.06
C ARG A 40 -10.53 -16.84 -4.76
N CYS A 41 -9.95 -16.51 -3.61
CA CYS A 41 -10.40 -17.02 -2.31
C CYS A 41 -10.56 -15.95 -1.22
N GLY A 42 -10.17 -14.71 -1.49
CA GLY A 42 -10.25 -13.61 -0.53
C GLY A 42 -9.15 -13.60 0.53
N HIS A 43 -8.12 -14.44 0.43
CA HIS A 43 -7.02 -14.43 1.40
C HIS A 43 -6.32 -13.06 1.42
N ILE A 44 -6.30 -12.40 2.57
CA ILE A 44 -5.70 -11.07 2.73
C ILE A 44 -4.20 -11.22 3.02
N TYR A 45 -3.38 -10.64 2.15
CA TYR A 45 -1.92 -10.57 2.33
C TYR A 45 -1.50 -9.38 3.19
N GLY A 46 -2.24 -8.28 3.14
CA GLY A 46 -1.95 -7.12 3.96
C GLY A 46 -2.80 -5.91 3.64
N VAL A 47 -2.68 -4.90 4.50
CA VAL A 47 -3.31 -3.59 4.34
C VAL A 47 -2.22 -2.53 4.26
N LEU A 48 -2.20 -1.81 3.14
CA LEU A 48 -1.21 -0.78 2.85
C LEU A 48 -1.85 0.61 3.02
N ALA A 49 -1.46 1.33 4.06
CA ALA A 49 -1.89 2.72 4.25
C ALA A 49 -1.17 3.62 3.23
N LYS A 50 -1.93 4.33 2.38
CA LYS A 50 -1.35 5.35 1.49
C LYS A 50 -1.02 6.62 2.26
N HIS A 51 -1.81 6.92 3.30
CA HIS A 51 -1.60 8.05 4.18
C HIS A 51 -0.98 7.57 5.49
N VAL A 52 0.34 7.61 5.59
CA VAL A 52 1.02 7.59 6.89
C VAL A 52 0.97 9.03 7.39
N PHE A 53 0.22 9.31 8.46
CA PHE A 53 0.36 10.56 9.21
C PHE A 53 1.72 10.55 9.94
N GLY A 54 2.81 10.62 9.18
CA GLY A 54 4.14 10.94 9.68
C GLY A 54 4.30 12.45 9.73
N PRO A 55 5.16 12.99 10.62
CA PRO A 55 5.42 14.42 10.63
C PRO A 55 5.91 14.87 9.25
N ALA A 56 5.36 15.97 8.75
CA ALA A 56 5.74 16.62 7.49
C ALA A 56 7.13 17.29 7.57
N SER A 57 8.07 16.70 8.30
CA SER A 57 9.42 17.20 8.49
C SER A 57 10.41 16.20 7.91
N GLY A 58 10.51 16.18 6.58
CA GLY A 58 11.82 15.93 5.98
C GLY A 58 12.82 16.94 6.55
N PRO A 59 14.11 16.61 6.65
CA PRO A 59 15.10 17.53 7.22
C PRO A 59 15.10 18.84 6.41
N THR A 60 14.74 19.94 7.07
CA THR A 60 14.87 21.29 6.48
C THR A 60 16.37 21.61 6.39
N LEU A 61 16.90 21.70 5.17
CA LEU A 61 18.26 22.18 4.94
C LEU A 61 18.30 23.67 5.27
N VAL A 62 19.02 24.04 6.33
CA VAL A 62 19.30 25.44 6.68
C VAL A 62 20.64 25.81 6.05
N VAL A 63 20.62 26.69 5.05
CA VAL A 63 21.85 27.27 4.49
C VAL A 63 22.36 28.30 5.51
N LYS A 64 23.51 28.00 6.14
CA LYS A 64 24.19 28.95 7.02
C LYS A 64 25.04 29.88 6.15
N ASP A 65 24.70 31.17 6.13
CA ASP A 65 25.43 32.19 5.38
C ASP A 65 26.94 32.12 5.68
N ARG A 66 27.74 32.12 4.61
CA ARG A 66 29.20 32.19 4.69
C ARG A 66 29.58 33.64 4.97
N ARG A 67 30.10 33.89 6.15
CA ARG A 67 30.81 35.13 6.48
C ARG A 67 32.31 34.93 6.34
#